data_AF-A0A7T0WEI7-F1
#
_entry.id   AF-A0A7T0WEI7-F1
#
_cell.length_a   1.000
_cell.length_b   1.000
_cell.length_c   1.000
_cell.angle_alpha   90.00
_cell.angle_beta   90.00
_cell.angle_gamma   90.00
#
_symmetry.space_group_name_H-M   'P 1'
#
loop_
_entity.id
_entity.type
_entity.pdbx_description
1 polymer ?
#
loop_
_entity_poly.entity_id
_entity_poly.type
_entity_poly.pdbx_seq_one_letter_code
_entity_poly.pdbx_strand_id
1 'polypeptide(L)'
;MKTQMTAIAAAIALAMSASALAQTSPGSEFNGSRNTIDDMAGPSYDGSGLGNDSLIDQTGDFNSTNVVQWGTQDSRIKQIGDFNTANVEQDDVVGGSGVGENYSLIEQRDKGNRADVSQVGDKNDSIIDQRGGFFGWSAAYNYANVVQDGELNDSWVEQDGYRNSSSVVQDGELNDSYVKAVGDFNKTYTTQTGDELDSDIILSGNGNYTAVEQTGYGHDSFVRSVGNYNYNSVNQSGAMGDPSQQNFSQIRTTGSFNYNYVQQGN
;
A
#
# COMPACT_ATOMS: atom_id res chain seq x y z
N MET A 1 8.04 -51.49 -32.94
CA MET A 1 8.67 -50.28 -32.35
C MET A 1 7.61 -49.21 -32.23
N LYS A 2 7.06 -48.95 -31.03
CA LYS A 2 6.25 -47.77 -30.66
C LYS A 2 5.66 -47.99 -29.25
N THR A 3 6.45 -47.81 -28.20
CA THR A 3 5.91 -47.76 -26.81
C THR A 3 6.80 -47.04 -25.79
N GLN A 4 7.91 -46.40 -26.16
CA GLN A 4 8.80 -45.74 -25.20
C GLN A 4 8.75 -44.20 -25.17
N MET A 5 7.95 -43.54 -26.02
CA MET A 5 7.85 -42.06 -26.01
C MET A 5 6.77 -41.48 -25.08
N THR A 6 5.82 -42.27 -24.58
CA THR A 6 4.73 -41.76 -23.74
C THR A 6 5.07 -41.69 -22.24
N ALA A 7 5.95 -42.56 -21.73
CA ALA A 7 6.32 -42.56 -20.31
C ALA A 7 7.23 -41.37 -19.92
N ILE A 8 8.10 -40.93 -20.84
CA ILE A 8 9.00 -39.77 -20.60
C ILE A 8 8.21 -38.46 -20.68
N ALA A 9 7.24 -38.35 -21.60
CA ALA A 9 6.36 -37.17 -21.67
C ALA A 9 5.47 -37.04 -20.43
N ALA A 10 4.97 -38.15 -19.87
CA ALA A 10 4.20 -38.15 -18.63
C ALA A 10 5.07 -37.83 -17.39
N ALA A 11 6.32 -38.27 -17.35
CA ALA A 11 7.24 -37.95 -16.26
C ALA A 11 7.70 -36.48 -16.28
N ILE A 12 7.87 -35.89 -17.47
CA ILE A 12 8.16 -34.45 -17.61
C ILE A 12 6.92 -33.62 -17.24
N ALA A 13 5.72 -34.02 -17.65
CA ALA A 13 4.49 -33.33 -17.25
C ALA A 13 4.22 -33.41 -15.74
N LEU A 14 4.54 -34.54 -15.09
CA LEU A 14 4.39 -34.72 -13.63
C LEU A 14 5.49 -33.99 -12.84
N ALA A 15 6.69 -33.85 -13.40
CA ALA A 15 7.75 -33.03 -12.82
C ALA A 15 7.47 -31.53 -12.98
N MET A 16 6.86 -31.11 -14.10
CA MET A 16 6.42 -29.74 -14.33
C MET A 16 5.23 -29.33 -13.45
N SER A 17 4.32 -30.27 -13.13
CA SER A 17 3.23 -30.01 -12.16
C SER A 17 3.72 -29.99 -10.70
N ALA A 18 4.87 -30.59 -10.40
CA ALA A 18 5.47 -30.51 -9.07
C ALA A 18 6.32 -29.24 -8.88
N SER A 19 6.86 -28.65 -9.95
CA SER A 19 7.52 -27.33 -9.91
C SER A 19 6.55 -26.15 -9.92
N ALA A 20 5.27 -26.37 -10.25
CA ALA A 20 4.21 -25.36 -10.21
C ALA A 20 3.49 -25.26 -8.84
N LEU A 21 3.90 -26.06 -7.85
CA LEU A 21 3.36 -26.04 -6.49
C LEU A 21 4.43 -25.79 -5.42
N ALA A 22 5.65 -25.41 -5.83
CA ALA A 22 6.59 -24.78 -4.92
C ALA A 22 6.22 -23.30 -4.80
N GLN A 23 5.11 -23.04 -4.10
CA GLN A 23 4.88 -21.80 -3.37
C GLN A 23 6.06 -21.65 -2.40
N THR A 24 7.18 -21.11 -2.89
CA THR A 24 8.24 -20.64 -2.02
C THR A 24 7.83 -19.26 -1.60
N SER A 25 7.15 -19.26 -0.46
CA SER A 25 6.78 -18.13 0.37
C SER A 25 7.68 -16.91 0.11
N PRO A 26 7.08 -15.73 -0.12
CA PRO A 26 7.86 -14.51 -0.20
C PRO A 26 8.70 -14.37 1.08
N GLY A 27 9.92 -13.85 0.93
CA GLY A 27 10.94 -13.87 1.98
C GLY A 27 10.46 -13.26 3.30
N SER A 28 11.17 -13.51 4.41
CA SER A 28 10.81 -13.03 5.77
C SER A 28 10.59 -11.51 5.90
N GLU A 29 10.94 -10.75 4.86
CA GLU A 29 10.72 -9.31 4.71
C GLU A 29 9.26 -8.99 4.32
N PHE A 30 8.58 -9.85 3.56
CA PHE A 30 7.18 -9.73 3.09
C PHE A 30 6.15 -10.12 4.16
N ASN A 31 6.45 -11.14 4.98
CA ASN A 31 5.67 -11.39 6.20
C ASN A 31 5.87 -10.25 7.22
N GLY A 32 6.86 -9.38 7.00
CA GLY A 32 7.08 -8.18 7.78
C GLY A 32 5.98 -7.15 7.57
N SER A 33 5.59 -6.81 6.34
CA SER A 33 4.58 -5.77 6.06
C SER A 33 3.20 -6.17 6.59
N ARG A 34 2.69 -7.37 6.26
CA ARG A 34 1.40 -7.89 6.80
C ARG A 34 1.35 -7.98 8.33
N ASN A 35 2.36 -8.55 8.98
CA ASN A 35 2.37 -8.58 10.44
C ASN A 35 2.57 -7.18 11.04
N THR A 36 3.25 -6.26 10.36
CA THR A 36 3.40 -4.88 10.83
C THR A 36 2.10 -4.10 10.68
N ILE A 37 1.33 -4.31 9.59
CA ILE A 37 -0.05 -3.84 9.37
C ILE A 37 -0.96 -4.33 10.49
N ASP A 38 -0.99 -5.64 10.76
CA ASP A 38 -1.74 -6.26 11.85
C ASP A 38 -1.30 -5.77 13.25
N ASP A 39 0.01 -5.62 13.48
CA ASP A 39 0.58 -5.17 14.76
C ASP A 39 0.35 -3.66 15.01
N MET A 40 0.16 -2.84 13.97
CA MET A 40 -0.13 -1.40 14.09
C MET A 40 -1.61 -1.05 14.03
N ALA A 41 -2.49 -1.97 13.62
CA ALA A 41 -3.94 -1.84 13.78
C ALA A 41 -4.34 -1.61 15.24
N GLY A 42 -3.52 -2.06 16.21
CA GLY A 42 -3.62 -1.71 17.63
C GLY A 42 -4.92 -2.19 18.33
N PRO A 43 -4.89 -2.48 19.64
CA PRO A 43 -6.10 -2.83 20.36
C PRO A 43 -6.78 -1.54 20.84
N SER A 44 -7.81 -1.06 20.12
CA SER A 44 -8.84 -0.19 20.70
C SER A 44 -10.18 -0.31 19.98
N TYR A 45 -10.75 -1.51 20.09
CA TYR A 45 -12.19 -1.77 20.02
C TYR A 45 -12.75 -1.67 21.45
N ASP A 46 -13.57 -0.64 21.76
CA ASP A 46 -14.42 -0.65 22.96
C ASP A 46 -15.90 -0.98 22.66
N GLY A 47 -16.21 -1.27 21.40
CA GLY A 47 -17.38 -2.07 21.03
C GLY A 47 -18.73 -1.48 21.40
N SER A 48 -18.93 -0.17 21.29
CA SER A 48 -20.28 0.41 21.44
C SER A 48 -20.85 0.99 20.13
N GLY A 49 -21.48 0.11 19.35
CA GLY A 49 -22.67 0.46 18.55
C GLY A 49 -22.48 0.48 17.03
N LEU A 50 -23.41 -0.17 16.32
CA LEU A 50 -23.60 -0.04 14.88
C LEU A 50 -23.67 1.45 14.48
N GLY A 51 -22.73 1.90 13.65
CA GLY A 51 -22.69 3.25 13.10
C GLY A 51 -21.29 3.64 12.61
N ASN A 52 -21.21 4.82 12.00
CA ASN A 52 -19.95 5.48 11.66
C ASN A 52 -19.27 5.97 12.96
N ASP A 53 -18.08 5.46 13.31
CA ASP A 53 -17.25 5.99 14.39
C ASP A 53 -16.12 6.85 13.81
N SER A 54 -15.90 8.00 14.43
CA SER A 54 -14.88 8.96 14.04
C SER A 54 -14.29 9.60 15.27
N LEU A 55 -13.00 9.35 15.52
CA LEU A 55 -12.24 10.03 16.58
C LEU A 55 -11.26 11.00 15.94
N ILE A 56 -11.34 12.26 16.32
CA ILE A 56 -10.42 13.31 15.90
C ILE A 56 -9.73 13.88 17.14
N ASP A 57 -8.41 13.71 17.23
CA ASP A 57 -7.54 14.27 18.26
C ASP A 57 -6.57 15.30 17.65
N GLN A 58 -6.79 16.58 17.94
CA GLN A 58 -6.03 17.69 17.35
C GLN A 58 -5.34 18.51 18.45
N THR A 59 -4.03 18.69 18.32
CA THR A 59 -3.23 19.60 19.16
C THR A 59 -2.42 20.54 18.27
N GLY A 60 -2.66 21.85 18.38
CA GLY A 60 -2.00 22.90 17.59
C GLY A 60 -2.99 23.82 16.88
N ASP A 61 -2.50 24.80 16.12
CA ASP A 61 -3.31 25.85 15.50
C ASP A 61 -3.60 25.56 14.01
N PHE A 62 -4.79 25.92 13.52
CA PHE A 62 -5.17 25.84 12.09
C PHE A 62 -5.15 24.44 11.45
N ASN A 63 -5.29 23.37 12.23
CA ASN A 63 -5.54 22.05 11.67
C ASN A 63 -6.96 21.96 11.08
N SER A 64 -7.10 21.26 9.96
CA SER A 64 -8.36 21.02 9.26
C SER A 64 -8.59 19.53 9.10
N THR A 65 -9.75 19.07 9.53
CA THR A 65 -10.17 17.68 9.34
C THR A 65 -11.56 17.64 8.76
N ASN A 66 -11.75 16.81 7.73
CA ASN A 66 -13.05 16.51 7.17
C ASN A 66 -13.21 14.99 7.10
N VAL A 67 -14.26 14.47 7.73
CA VAL A 67 -14.61 13.04 7.64
C VAL A 67 -16.04 12.93 7.12
N VAL A 68 -16.21 12.19 6.04
CA VAL A 68 -17.51 11.81 5.48
C VAL A 68 -17.57 10.29 5.48
N GLN A 69 -18.56 9.73 6.15
CA GLN A 69 -18.74 8.28 6.30
C GLN A 69 -20.21 7.92 6.04
N TRP A 70 -20.48 6.82 5.33
CA TRP A 70 -21.82 6.30 5.04
C TRP A 70 -21.95 4.81 5.34
N GLY A 71 -22.29 4.43 6.58
CA GLY A 71 -22.57 3.03 6.91
C GLY A 71 -22.07 2.62 8.29
N THR A 72 -21.22 1.61 8.31
CA THR A 72 -20.48 1.13 9.49
C THR A 72 -19.00 1.26 9.21
N GLN A 73 -18.42 2.43 9.46
CA GLN A 73 -17.05 2.75 9.09
C GLN A 73 -16.34 3.39 10.29
N ASP A 74 -15.05 3.12 10.42
CA ASP A 74 -14.23 3.63 11.51
C ASP A 74 -13.14 4.55 10.97
N SER A 75 -13.03 5.75 11.55
CA SER A 75 -11.91 6.66 11.29
C SER A 75 -11.27 7.15 12.59
N ARG A 76 -9.94 7.23 12.58
CA ARG A 76 -9.11 7.70 13.69
C ARG A 76 -8.13 8.71 13.10
N ILE A 77 -8.25 9.98 13.48
CA ILE A 77 -7.39 11.05 12.99
C ILE A 77 -6.70 11.71 14.18
N LYS A 78 -5.38 11.75 14.14
CA LYS A 78 -4.55 12.40 15.14
C LYS A 78 -3.63 13.43 14.47
N GLN A 79 -3.80 14.70 14.79
CA GLN A 79 -2.96 15.79 14.25
C GLN A 79 -2.26 16.53 15.38
N ILE A 80 -0.93 16.53 15.36
CA ILE A 80 -0.08 17.22 16.32
C ILE A 80 0.78 18.23 15.57
N GLY A 81 0.57 19.53 15.78
CA GLY A 81 1.23 20.61 15.06
C GLY A 81 0.22 21.56 14.42
N ASP A 82 0.67 22.42 13.51
CA ASP A 82 -0.17 23.47 12.93
C ASP A 82 -0.42 23.23 11.43
N PHE A 83 -1.55 23.68 10.89
CA PHE A 83 -1.86 23.62 9.44
C PHE A 83 -1.93 22.21 8.82
N ASN A 84 -2.11 21.15 9.62
CA ASN A 84 -2.30 19.81 9.09
C ASN A 84 -3.71 19.66 8.49
N THR A 85 -3.81 18.95 7.38
CA THR A 85 -5.08 18.63 6.70
C THR A 85 -5.27 17.12 6.62
N ALA A 86 -6.39 16.62 7.12
CA ALA A 86 -6.79 15.22 6.96
C ALA A 86 -8.20 15.16 6.37
N ASN A 87 -8.35 14.48 5.24
CA ASN A 87 -9.66 14.22 4.63
C ASN A 87 -9.86 12.71 4.56
N VAL A 88 -10.97 12.21 5.09
CA VAL A 88 -11.38 10.80 4.99
C VAL A 88 -12.78 10.77 4.39
N GLU A 89 -12.93 10.03 3.30
CA GLU A 89 -14.21 9.71 2.68
C GLU A 89 -14.34 8.19 2.63
N GLN A 90 -15.30 7.63 3.37
CA GLN A 90 -15.57 6.21 3.38
C GLN A 90 -17.02 6.00 2.94
N ASP A 91 -17.24 5.06 2.02
CA ASP A 91 -18.55 4.70 1.49
C ASP A 91 -18.72 3.18 1.47
N ASP A 92 -19.92 2.73 1.81
CA ASP A 92 -20.34 1.34 1.61
C ASP A 92 -20.68 1.14 0.11
N VAL A 93 -20.67 -0.11 -0.38
CA VAL A 93 -21.20 -0.36 -1.72
C VAL A 93 -22.70 -0.05 -1.76
N VAL A 94 -23.12 0.93 -2.57
CA VAL A 94 -24.55 1.24 -2.80
C VAL A 94 -25.29 -0.02 -3.31
N GLY A 95 -26.07 -0.64 -2.43
CA GLY A 95 -26.89 -1.82 -2.76
C GLY A 95 -26.34 -3.17 -2.27
N GLY A 96 -25.17 -3.18 -1.61
CA GLY A 96 -24.68 -4.33 -0.86
C GLY A 96 -25.44 -4.48 0.47
N SER A 97 -25.72 -5.71 0.89
CA SER A 97 -26.28 -6.01 2.22
C SER A 97 -25.17 -6.09 3.30
N GLY A 98 -23.94 -5.69 2.95
CA GLY A 98 -22.75 -5.74 3.80
C GLY A 98 -22.66 -4.53 4.72
N VAL A 99 -21.95 -4.73 5.84
CA VAL A 99 -21.46 -3.66 6.71
C VAL A 99 -20.13 -3.21 6.10
N GLY A 100 -20.00 -1.96 5.66
CA GLY A 100 -18.81 -1.54 4.89
C GLY A 100 -17.50 -1.56 5.66
N GLU A 101 -17.50 -1.76 6.98
CA GLU A 101 -16.36 -1.98 7.92
C GLU A 101 -14.98 -1.38 7.56
N ASN A 102 -14.92 -0.28 6.81
CA ASN A 102 -13.68 0.32 6.35
C ASN A 102 -13.00 1.02 7.53
N TYR A 103 -11.69 0.82 7.69
CA TYR A 103 -10.89 1.45 8.72
C TYR A 103 -9.89 2.44 8.12
N SER A 104 -9.83 3.65 8.68
CA SER A 104 -8.79 4.62 8.36
C SER A 104 -8.12 5.19 9.61
N LEU A 105 -6.79 5.14 9.65
CA LEU A 105 -5.96 5.78 10.66
C LEU A 105 -5.03 6.81 10.00
N ILE A 106 -5.16 8.07 10.39
CA ILE A 106 -4.26 9.14 9.96
C ILE A 106 -3.56 9.72 11.19
N GLU A 107 -2.23 9.60 11.26
CA GLU A 107 -1.39 10.31 12.22
C GLU A 107 -0.51 11.33 11.49
N GLN A 108 -0.68 12.61 11.80
CA GLN A 108 0.13 13.70 11.26
C GLN A 108 0.83 14.43 12.40
N ARG A 109 2.16 14.53 12.31
CA ARG A 109 2.99 15.30 13.25
C ARG A 109 3.74 16.40 12.50
N ASP A 110 3.94 17.53 13.15
CA ASP A 110 4.56 18.76 12.62
C ASP A 110 3.60 19.61 11.78
N LYS A 111 4.10 20.55 10.96
CA LYS A 111 3.24 21.53 10.27
C LYS A 111 2.99 21.19 8.81
N GLY A 112 1.77 21.41 8.34
CA GLY A 112 1.43 21.47 6.92
C GLY A 112 1.30 20.13 6.21
N ASN A 113 1.21 19.01 6.93
CA ASN A 113 0.99 17.70 6.32
C ASN A 113 -0.42 17.59 5.74
N ARG A 114 -0.56 16.82 4.67
CA ARG A 114 -1.84 16.53 4.05
C ARG A 114 -2.00 15.03 3.81
N ALA A 115 -3.11 14.50 4.29
CA ALA A 115 -3.51 13.11 4.11
C ALA A 115 -4.93 13.10 3.53
N ASP A 116 -5.13 12.40 2.42
CA ASP A 116 -6.43 12.20 1.78
C ASP A 116 -6.69 10.70 1.62
N VAL A 117 -7.68 10.16 2.31
CA VAL A 117 -8.11 8.75 2.23
C VAL A 117 -9.49 8.69 1.61
N SER A 118 -9.67 7.83 0.61
CA SER A 118 -10.96 7.45 0.04
C SER A 118 -11.06 5.92 0.01
N GLN A 119 -12.06 5.36 0.67
CA GLN A 119 -12.31 3.92 0.70
C GLN A 119 -13.75 3.67 0.29
N VAL A 120 -13.94 2.92 -0.78
CA VAL A 120 -15.26 2.49 -1.27
C VAL A 120 -15.27 0.98 -1.26
N GLY A 121 -16.28 0.40 -0.61
CA GLY A 121 -16.42 -1.05 -0.50
C GLY A 121 -16.41 -1.55 0.93
N ASP A 122 -15.99 -2.79 1.13
CA ASP A 122 -16.12 -3.48 2.41
C ASP A 122 -14.73 -3.85 2.99
N LYS A 123 -14.48 -3.49 4.26
CA LYS A 123 -13.28 -3.89 5.04
C LYS A 123 -11.93 -3.50 4.43
N ASN A 124 -11.85 -2.33 3.79
CA ASN A 124 -10.57 -1.78 3.39
C ASN A 124 -9.90 -1.08 4.57
N ASP A 125 -8.60 -1.28 4.74
CA ASP A 125 -7.80 -0.67 5.79
C ASP A 125 -6.76 0.30 5.20
N SER A 126 -6.71 1.52 5.76
CA SER A 126 -5.78 2.56 5.33
C SER A 126 -5.08 3.20 6.52
N ILE A 127 -3.75 3.17 6.53
CA ILE A 127 -2.91 3.79 7.55
C ILE A 127 -1.99 4.83 6.88
N ILE A 128 -2.05 6.07 7.35
CA ILE A 128 -1.16 7.15 6.95
C ILE A 128 -0.45 7.70 8.17
N ASP A 129 0.88 7.61 8.20
CA ASP A 129 1.74 8.22 9.23
C ASP A 129 2.71 9.22 8.57
N GLN A 130 2.50 10.50 8.85
CA GLN A 130 3.31 11.58 8.33
C GLN A 130 4.04 12.30 9.47
N ARG A 131 5.37 12.21 9.44
CA ARG A 131 6.26 12.82 10.42
C ARG A 131 7.19 13.79 9.71
N GLY A 132 7.42 14.94 10.32
CA GLY A 132 8.43 15.88 9.86
C GLY A 132 9.83 15.37 10.16
N GLY A 133 10.74 15.64 9.22
CA GLY A 133 12.16 15.36 9.41
C GLY A 133 12.75 16.18 10.55
N PHE A 134 13.64 15.52 11.32
CA PHE A 134 14.43 16.02 12.44
C PHE A 134 14.81 17.51 12.32
N PHE A 135 14.03 18.41 12.92
CA PHE A 135 14.36 19.74 13.46
C PHE A 135 13.02 20.40 13.80
N GLY A 136 12.55 20.24 15.06
CA GLY A 136 11.20 20.57 15.55
C GLY A 136 10.73 22.03 15.48
N TRP A 137 10.93 22.68 14.34
CA TRP A 137 10.50 24.04 13.98
C TRP A 137 10.19 24.23 12.48
N SER A 138 10.39 23.24 11.60
CA SER A 138 10.12 23.37 10.17
C SER A 138 8.93 22.52 9.73
N ALA A 139 8.01 23.15 8.99
CA ALA A 139 6.89 22.47 8.37
C ALA A 139 7.34 21.29 7.50
N ALA A 140 6.64 20.15 7.60
CA ALA A 140 6.94 18.91 6.91
C ALA A 140 6.37 18.92 5.49
N TYR A 141 5.14 19.41 5.29
CA TYR A 141 4.46 19.44 3.98
C TYR A 141 4.46 18.10 3.24
N ASN A 142 4.38 16.98 3.98
CA ASN A 142 4.23 15.67 3.37
C ASN A 142 2.80 15.50 2.82
N TYR A 143 2.68 14.78 1.71
CA TYR A 143 1.42 14.49 1.04
C TYR A 143 1.24 12.99 0.88
N ALA A 144 0.14 12.46 1.41
CA ALA A 144 -0.24 11.07 1.27
C ALA A 144 -1.67 11.02 0.72
N ASN A 145 -1.88 10.18 -0.29
CA ASN A 145 -3.20 9.90 -0.84
C ASN A 145 -3.38 8.40 -0.97
N VAL A 146 -4.46 7.88 -0.40
CA VAL A 146 -4.83 6.47 -0.50
C VAL A 146 -6.25 6.41 -1.06
N VAL A 147 -6.42 5.63 -2.13
CA VAL A 147 -7.72 5.32 -2.73
C VAL A 147 -7.83 3.81 -2.81
N GLN A 148 -8.87 3.25 -2.18
CA GLN A 148 -9.17 1.82 -2.19
C GLN A 148 -10.61 1.65 -2.67
N ASP A 149 -10.80 0.88 -3.75
CA ASP A 149 -12.10 0.51 -4.30
C ASP A 149 -12.17 -1.03 -4.35
N GLY A 150 -13.08 -1.62 -3.60
CA GLY A 150 -13.24 -3.08 -3.52
C GLY A 150 -13.28 -3.62 -2.10
N GLU A 151 -12.83 -4.86 -1.90
CA GLU A 151 -12.93 -5.55 -0.62
C GLU A 151 -11.56 -5.94 -0.06
N LEU A 152 -11.36 -5.77 1.25
CA LEU A 152 -10.17 -6.27 1.97
C LEU A 152 -8.83 -5.75 1.40
N ASN A 153 -8.79 -4.52 0.88
CA ASN A 153 -7.53 -3.91 0.47
C ASN A 153 -6.85 -3.22 1.67
N ASP A 154 -5.54 -3.42 1.78
CA ASP A 154 -4.71 -2.87 2.85
C ASP A 154 -3.66 -1.90 2.28
N SER A 155 -3.58 -0.70 2.87
CA SER A 155 -2.62 0.32 2.45
C SER A 155 -1.97 1.00 3.63
N TRP A 156 -0.65 1.08 3.59
CA TRP A 156 0.16 1.80 4.56
C TRP A 156 1.09 2.79 3.88
N VAL A 157 1.01 4.05 4.30
CA VAL A 157 1.93 5.11 3.88
C VAL A 157 2.62 5.76 5.08
N GLU A 158 3.93 5.53 5.22
CA GLU A 158 4.81 6.19 6.17
C GLU A 158 5.73 7.19 5.45
N GLN A 159 5.66 8.46 5.84
CA GLN A 159 6.50 9.52 5.30
C GLN A 159 7.24 10.24 6.44
N ASP A 160 8.56 10.14 6.45
CA ASP A 160 9.43 10.83 7.41
C ASP A 160 10.37 11.78 6.67
N GLY A 161 10.15 13.08 6.83
CA GLY A 161 10.99 14.11 6.20
C GLY A 161 10.21 15.33 5.71
N TYR A 162 10.77 16.02 4.73
CA TYR A 162 10.19 17.22 4.12
C TYR A 162 9.69 16.96 2.69
N ARG A 163 8.43 17.31 2.41
CA ARG A 163 7.79 17.26 1.08
C ARG A 163 7.88 15.89 0.39
N ASN A 164 7.76 14.81 1.15
CA ASN A 164 7.49 13.51 0.56
C ASN A 164 6.07 13.47 0.00
N SER A 165 5.87 12.76 -1.11
CA SER A 165 4.59 12.60 -1.77
C SER A 165 4.35 11.13 -2.10
N SER A 166 3.26 10.56 -1.64
CA SER A 166 2.94 9.15 -1.82
C SER A 166 1.49 9.03 -2.23
N SER A 167 1.23 8.23 -3.26
CA SER A 167 -0.11 7.93 -3.75
C SER A 167 -0.24 6.43 -3.93
N VAL A 168 -1.27 5.85 -3.33
CA VAL A 168 -1.63 4.43 -3.44
C VAL A 168 -3.06 4.36 -3.97
N VAL A 169 -3.24 3.58 -5.03
CA VAL A 169 -4.54 3.28 -5.63
C VAL A 169 -4.67 1.77 -5.73
N GLN A 170 -5.68 1.20 -5.08
CA GLN A 170 -6.01 -0.23 -5.11
C GLN A 170 -7.45 -0.38 -5.61
N ASP A 171 -7.63 -1.18 -6.64
CA ASP A 171 -8.92 -1.49 -7.27
C ASP A 171 -9.04 -3.01 -7.41
N GLY A 172 -9.91 -3.64 -6.62
CA GLY A 172 -10.12 -5.09 -6.58
C GLY A 172 -10.14 -5.66 -5.17
N GLU A 173 -9.77 -6.93 -5.02
CA GLU A 173 -9.84 -7.64 -3.73
C GLU A 173 -8.45 -8.03 -3.19
N LEU A 174 -8.25 -7.94 -1.87
CA LEU A 174 -7.04 -8.44 -1.18
C LEU A 174 -5.71 -7.84 -1.70
N ASN A 175 -5.72 -6.58 -2.15
CA ASN A 175 -4.48 -5.91 -2.53
C ASN A 175 -3.79 -5.27 -1.33
N ASP A 176 -2.48 -5.41 -1.26
CA ASP A 176 -1.64 -4.89 -0.18
C ASP A 176 -0.61 -3.91 -0.72
N SER A 177 -0.43 -2.77 -0.05
CA SER A 177 0.59 -1.78 -0.41
C SER A 177 1.25 -1.20 0.83
N TYR A 178 2.58 -1.29 0.89
CA TYR A 178 3.39 -0.66 1.93
C TYR A 178 4.36 0.34 1.32
N VAL A 179 4.28 1.59 1.77
CA VAL A 179 5.13 2.68 1.32
C VAL A 179 5.83 3.29 2.52
N LYS A 180 7.16 3.25 2.52
CA LYS A 180 8.01 3.97 3.48
C LYS A 180 8.96 4.91 2.76
N ALA A 181 8.78 6.21 2.93
CA ALA A 181 9.64 7.24 2.35
C ALA A 181 10.33 8.06 3.43
N VAL A 182 11.65 7.85 3.59
CA VAL A 182 12.49 8.56 4.56
C VAL A 182 13.46 9.51 3.86
N GLY A 183 13.50 10.77 4.28
CA GLY A 183 14.28 11.85 3.67
C GLY A 183 13.37 12.87 2.98
N ASP A 184 13.92 13.68 2.08
CA ASP A 184 13.18 14.82 1.52
C ASP A 184 12.83 14.63 0.05
N PHE A 185 11.68 15.16 -0.36
CA PHE A 185 11.22 15.20 -1.77
C PHE A 185 11.08 13.84 -2.45
N ASN A 186 10.93 12.75 -1.71
CA ASN A 186 10.68 11.44 -2.30
C ASN A 186 9.26 11.37 -2.88
N LYS A 187 9.10 10.65 -3.99
CA LYS A 187 7.82 10.43 -4.65
C LYS A 187 7.57 8.95 -4.88
N THR A 188 6.41 8.47 -4.44
CA THR A 188 5.98 7.09 -4.66
C THR A 188 4.57 7.05 -5.25
N TYR A 189 4.38 6.15 -6.20
CA TYR A 189 3.10 5.85 -6.81
C TYR A 189 2.93 4.34 -6.85
N THR A 190 1.86 3.83 -6.27
CA THR A 190 1.47 2.42 -6.34
C THR A 190 0.08 2.35 -6.95
N THR A 191 -0.08 1.59 -8.03
CA THR A 191 -1.38 1.27 -8.63
C THR A 191 -1.52 -0.24 -8.75
N GLN A 192 -2.54 -0.79 -8.11
CA GLN A 192 -2.89 -2.20 -8.12
C GLN A 192 -4.32 -2.33 -8.65
N THR A 193 -4.49 -3.06 -9.74
CA THR A 193 -5.79 -3.30 -10.37
C THR A 193 -5.99 -4.78 -10.61
N GLY A 194 -6.87 -5.41 -9.84
CA GLY A 194 -7.07 -6.86 -9.80
C GLY A 194 -7.00 -7.38 -8.37
N ASP A 195 -6.67 -8.67 -8.21
CA ASP A 195 -6.78 -9.32 -6.90
C ASP A 195 -5.45 -9.91 -6.41
N GLU A 196 -5.25 -9.92 -5.10
CA GLU A 196 -4.06 -10.45 -4.43
C GLU A 196 -2.75 -9.82 -4.94
N LEU A 197 -2.71 -8.51 -5.21
CA LEU A 197 -1.51 -7.80 -5.62
C LEU A 197 -0.78 -7.24 -4.40
N ASP A 198 0.54 -7.37 -4.34
CA ASP A 198 1.37 -6.85 -3.26
C ASP A 198 2.52 -5.95 -3.78
N SER A 199 2.66 -4.77 -3.17
CA SER A 199 3.72 -3.81 -3.46
C SER A 199 4.34 -3.22 -2.20
N ASP A 200 5.64 -3.47 -2.03
CA ASP A 200 6.50 -2.84 -1.02
C ASP A 200 7.46 -1.80 -1.65
N ILE A 201 7.38 -0.54 -1.20
CA ILE A 201 8.29 0.54 -1.60
C ILE A 201 8.99 1.13 -0.37
N ILE A 202 10.32 1.02 -0.33
CA ILE A 202 11.16 1.59 0.74
C ILE A 202 12.21 2.53 0.14
N LEU A 203 12.07 3.83 0.39
CA LEU A 203 13.00 4.88 -0.06
C LEU A 203 13.73 5.49 1.13
N SER A 204 15.04 5.63 1.01
CA SER A 204 15.88 6.35 1.97
C SER A 204 16.84 7.28 1.25
N GLY A 205 16.75 8.57 1.54
CA GLY A 205 17.51 9.64 0.90
C GLY A 205 16.59 10.66 0.23
N ASN A 206 17.11 11.46 -0.69
CA ASN A 206 16.40 12.63 -1.18
C ASN A 206 16.06 12.55 -2.67
N GLY A 207 14.86 12.96 -3.03
CA GLY A 207 14.43 13.11 -4.42
C GLY A 207 14.31 11.81 -5.19
N ASN A 208 14.15 10.67 -4.51
CA ASN A 208 13.91 9.39 -5.19
C ASN A 208 12.49 9.35 -5.76
N TYR A 209 12.34 8.70 -6.90
CA TYR A 209 11.07 8.46 -7.56
C TYR A 209 10.87 6.96 -7.73
N THR A 210 9.72 6.44 -7.29
CA THR A 210 9.32 5.05 -7.55
C THR A 210 7.88 4.99 -8.02
N ALA A 211 7.63 4.22 -9.08
CA ALA A 211 6.29 3.90 -9.56
C ALA A 211 6.14 2.38 -9.70
N VAL A 212 5.11 1.83 -9.10
CA VAL A 212 4.72 0.42 -9.22
C VAL A 212 3.33 0.37 -9.81
N GLU A 213 3.17 -0.41 -10.87
CA GLU A 213 1.90 -0.71 -11.51
C GLU A 213 1.76 -2.24 -11.61
N GLN A 214 0.70 -2.78 -11.03
CA GLN A 214 0.38 -4.21 -11.05
C GLN A 214 -1.05 -4.37 -11.56
N THR A 215 -1.25 -5.24 -12.55
CA THR A 215 -2.58 -5.54 -13.08
C THR A 215 -2.74 -7.04 -13.28
N GLY A 216 -3.80 -7.64 -12.75
CA GLY A 216 -4.06 -9.07 -12.90
C GLY A 216 -4.30 -9.78 -11.56
N TYR A 217 -3.58 -10.87 -11.33
CA TYR A 217 -3.73 -11.68 -10.12
C TYR A 217 -2.38 -12.09 -9.55
N GLY A 218 -2.19 -11.93 -8.24
CA GLY A 218 -1.05 -12.49 -7.51
C GLY A 218 0.32 -11.93 -7.93
N HIS A 219 0.43 -10.62 -8.16
CA HIS A 219 1.71 -10.00 -8.50
C HIS A 219 2.37 -9.41 -7.26
N ASP A 220 3.67 -9.63 -7.14
CA ASP A 220 4.48 -9.16 -6.03
C ASP A 220 5.59 -8.23 -6.55
N SER A 221 5.76 -7.10 -5.88
CA SER A 221 6.84 -6.16 -6.17
C SER A 221 7.52 -5.64 -4.91
N PHE A 222 8.85 -5.58 -4.96
CA PHE A 222 9.66 -4.99 -3.90
C PHE A 222 10.64 -3.99 -4.49
N VAL A 223 10.56 -2.73 -4.06
CA VAL A 223 11.50 -1.68 -4.45
C VAL A 223 12.15 -1.09 -3.20
N ARG A 224 13.47 -1.28 -3.09
CA ARG A 224 14.29 -0.59 -2.09
C ARG A 224 15.32 0.30 -2.75
N SER A 225 15.30 1.58 -2.42
CA SER A 225 16.25 2.56 -2.98
C SER A 225 16.91 3.38 -1.88
N VAL A 226 18.23 3.37 -1.85
CA VAL A 226 19.05 4.13 -0.90
C VAL A 226 19.96 5.11 -1.66
N GLY A 227 19.89 6.38 -1.29
CA GLY A 227 20.66 7.47 -1.91
C GLY A 227 19.73 8.50 -2.56
N ASN A 228 20.24 9.27 -3.53
CA ASN A 228 19.52 10.46 -4.01
C ASN A 228 19.16 10.37 -5.49
N TYR A 229 17.99 10.89 -5.87
CA TYR A 229 17.58 11.01 -7.28
C TYR A 229 17.58 9.69 -8.05
N ASN A 230 17.27 8.58 -7.38
CA ASN A 230 17.07 7.30 -8.08
C ASN A 230 15.65 7.24 -8.66
N TYR A 231 15.53 6.64 -9.85
CA TYR A 231 14.28 6.37 -10.52
C TYR A 231 14.08 4.87 -10.60
N ASN A 232 12.99 4.37 -10.04
CA ASN A 232 12.60 2.96 -10.13
C ASN A 232 11.19 2.86 -10.71
N SER A 233 10.99 1.94 -11.64
CA SER A 233 9.66 1.65 -12.17
C SER A 233 9.46 0.15 -12.31
N VAL A 234 8.34 -0.34 -11.82
CA VAL A 234 7.87 -1.72 -11.94
C VAL A 234 6.52 -1.68 -12.65
N ASN A 235 6.38 -2.46 -13.72
CA ASN A 235 5.10 -2.72 -14.38
C ASN A 235 4.95 -4.23 -14.53
N GLN A 236 3.95 -4.79 -13.87
CA GLN A 236 3.62 -6.22 -13.93
C GLN A 236 2.18 -6.36 -14.43
N SER A 237 2.00 -7.17 -15.46
CA SER A 237 0.69 -7.42 -16.06
C SER A 237 0.40 -8.91 -16.24
N GLY A 238 -0.83 -9.31 -15.94
CA GLY A 238 -1.36 -10.64 -16.18
C GLY A 238 -2.88 -10.60 -16.32
N ALA A 239 -3.46 -11.75 -16.64
CA ALA A 239 -4.90 -11.94 -16.68
C ALA A 239 -5.50 -11.94 -15.27
N MET A 240 -6.69 -11.35 -15.15
CA MET A 240 -7.48 -11.38 -13.92
C MET A 240 -7.82 -12.82 -13.53
N GLY A 241 -7.66 -13.17 -12.26
CA GLY A 241 -8.00 -14.48 -11.70
C GLY A 241 -7.24 -15.67 -12.29
N ASP A 242 -6.10 -15.47 -12.95
CA ASP A 242 -5.24 -16.55 -13.45
C ASP A 242 -3.96 -16.71 -12.58
N PRO A 243 -3.93 -17.68 -11.64
CA PRO A 243 -2.76 -17.96 -10.82
C PRO A 243 -1.52 -18.39 -11.60
N SER A 244 -1.66 -18.76 -12.87
CA SER A 244 -0.51 -19.17 -13.70
C SER A 244 0.31 -18.00 -14.24
N GLN A 245 -0.17 -16.76 -14.07
CA GLN A 245 0.44 -15.56 -14.63
C GLN A 245 1.07 -14.62 -13.58
N GLN A 246 1.31 -15.12 -12.37
CA GLN A 246 1.94 -14.37 -11.28
C GLN A 246 3.35 -13.89 -11.65
N ASN A 247 3.69 -12.69 -11.21
CA ASN A 247 4.98 -12.06 -11.45
C ASN A 247 5.60 -11.61 -10.12
N PHE A 248 6.87 -11.92 -9.91
CA PHE A 248 7.66 -11.37 -8.81
C PHE A 248 8.74 -10.45 -9.35
N SER A 249 8.84 -9.24 -8.78
CA SER A 249 9.85 -8.25 -9.13
C SER A 249 10.57 -7.72 -7.90
N GLN A 250 11.87 -7.44 -8.08
CA GLN A 250 12.70 -6.90 -7.00
C GLN A 250 13.75 -5.93 -7.53
N ILE A 251 13.67 -4.68 -7.07
CA ILE A 251 14.66 -3.64 -7.33
C ILE A 251 15.37 -3.30 -6.02
N ARG A 252 16.70 -3.41 -5.99
CA ARG A 252 17.54 -2.92 -4.89
C ARG A 252 18.60 -1.97 -5.42
N THR A 253 18.47 -0.71 -5.05
CA THR A 253 19.32 0.38 -5.56
C THR A 253 20.10 1.01 -4.42
N THR A 254 21.39 1.24 -4.63
CA THR A 254 22.24 2.05 -3.74
C THR A 254 23.08 3.00 -4.57
N GLY A 255 23.06 4.28 -4.21
CA GLY A 255 23.78 5.34 -4.91
C GLY A 255 22.83 6.44 -5.39
N SER A 256 23.29 7.25 -6.35
CA SER A 256 22.51 8.38 -6.85
C SER A 256 22.36 8.31 -8.36
N PHE A 257 21.24 8.86 -8.87
CA PHE A 257 20.96 8.94 -10.31
C PHE A 257 20.88 7.58 -11.04
N ASN A 258 20.49 6.52 -10.32
CA ASN A 258 20.24 5.23 -10.95
C ASN A 258 18.84 5.21 -11.60
N TYR A 259 18.71 4.46 -12.69
CA TYR A 259 17.46 4.25 -13.40
C TYR A 259 17.20 2.75 -13.53
N ASN A 260 16.16 2.25 -12.88
CA ASN A 260 15.78 0.85 -12.88
C ASN A 260 14.37 0.70 -13.44
N TYR A 261 14.19 -0.27 -14.34
CA TYR A 261 12.91 -0.57 -14.96
C TYR A 261 12.71 -2.08 -14.99
N VAL A 262 11.59 -2.54 -14.44
CA VAL A 262 11.12 -3.92 -14.54
C VAL A 262 9.80 -3.90 -15.27
N GLN A 263 9.71 -4.65 -16.36
CA GLN A 263 8.47 -4.89 -17.09
C GLN A 263 8.31 -6.39 -17.27
N GLN A 264 7.24 -6.94 -16.71
CA GLN A 264 6.89 -8.35 -16.78
C GLN A 264 5.44 -8.45 -17.21
N GLY A 265 5.20 -9.20 -18.29
CA GLY A 265 3.86 -9.43 -18.81
C GLY A 265 3.74 -10.85 -19.32
N ASN A 266 2.57 -11.45 -19.11
CA ASN A 266 2.22 -12.77 -19.65
C ASN A 266 1.15 -12.65 -20.74
#